data_AF-A0AAV2DCW6-F1
#
_entry.id   AF-A0AAV2DCW6-F1
#
_cell.length_a   1.000
_cell.length_b   1.000
_cell.length_c   1.000
_cell.angle_alpha   90.00
_cell.angle_beta   90.00
_cell.angle_gamma   90.00
#
_symmetry.space_group_name_H-M   'P 1'
#
loop_
_entity.id
_entity.type
_entity.pdbx_description
1 polymer ?
#
loop_
_entity_poly.entity_id
_entity_poly.type
_entity_poly.pdbx_seq_one_letter_code
_entity_poly.pdbx_strand_id
1 'polypeptide(L)'
;MQSASKDLKAHEHERERMAQINSLDVEVEEQKAKVTSIHGNCDSAQSELDSVRHKMKEYDIQVSSIVKEQLKRLHKITEIKLEQKKLENEVNLMEMEHKDCSTRVEKLLEKHAWIVTENQLFGRRGTDYDFESRDPHRARAELEKQSNQVWRKGEQESYGDV
;
A
#
# COMPACT_ATOMS: atom_id res chain seq x y z
N MET A 1 40.95 42.58 97.27
CA MET A 1 39.55 42.56 96.79
C MET A 1 39.41 42.78 95.28
N GLN A 2 40.27 43.57 94.61
CA GLN A 2 40.15 43.82 93.15
C GLN A 2 40.45 42.60 92.25
N SER A 3 41.34 41.68 92.64
CA SER A 3 41.67 40.48 91.85
C SER A 3 40.47 39.53 91.70
N ALA A 4 39.81 39.20 92.80
CA ALA A 4 38.64 38.30 92.81
C ALA A 4 37.47 38.82 91.97
N SER A 5 37.30 40.15 91.86
CA SER A 5 36.27 40.76 91.01
C SER A 5 36.60 40.66 89.51
N LYS A 6 37.89 40.69 89.14
CA LYS A 6 38.34 40.51 87.76
C LYS A 6 38.16 39.06 87.29
N ASP A 7 38.47 38.11 88.18
CA ASP A 7 38.37 36.67 87.89
C ASP A 7 36.90 36.22 87.73
N LEU A 8 35.98 36.77 88.55
CA LEU A 8 34.55 36.50 88.42
C LEU A 8 33.98 36.96 87.07
N LYS A 9 34.37 38.16 86.60
CA LYS A 9 33.95 38.69 85.30
C LYS A 9 34.51 37.88 84.12
N ALA A 10 35.74 37.37 84.25
CA ALA A 10 36.34 36.50 83.23
C ALA A 10 35.61 35.15 83.13
N HIS A 11 35.21 34.57 84.27
CA HIS A 11 34.41 33.34 84.30
C HIS A 11 33.01 33.53 83.71
N GLU A 12 32.38 34.69 83.94
CA GLU A 12 31.08 35.03 83.36
C GLU A 12 31.16 35.19 81.84
N HIS A 13 32.19 35.87 81.32
CA HIS A 13 32.46 35.98 79.89
C HIS A 13 32.75 34.60 79.25
N GLU A 14 33.48 33.72 79.94
CA GLU A 14 33.71 32.35 79.45
C GLU A 14 32.41 31.55 79.36
N ARG A 15 31.50 31.74 80.32
CA ARG A 15 30.17 31.10 80.31
C ARG A 15 29.31 31.59 79.16
N GLU A 16 29.29 32.88 78.88
CA GLU A 16 28.58 33.45 77.73
C GLU A 16 29.14 32.93 76.42
N ARG A 17 30.47 32.85 76.29
CA ARG A 17 31.13 32.29 75.11
C ARG A 17 30.81 30.82 74.90
N MET A 18 30.77 30.03 75.98
CA MET A 18 30.35 28.62 75.93
C MET A 18 28.88 28.47 75.50
N ALA A 19 27.99 29.34 75.99
CA ALA A 19 26.59 29.35 75.56
C ALA A 19 26.43 29.68 74.08
N GLN A 20 27.22 30.62 73.56
CA GLN A 20 27.27 30.94 72.11
C GLN A 20 27.78 29.76 71.28
N ILE A 21 28.84 29.08 71.72
CA ILE A 21 29.36 27.87 71.05
C ILE A 21 28.28 26.79 70.98
N ASN A 22 27.63 26.49 72.11
CA ASN A 22 26.55 25.51 72.14
C ASN A 22 25.38 25.87 71.21
N SER A 23 25.03 27.16 71.13
CA SER A 23 23.99 27.64 70.21
C SER A 23 24.38 27.43 68.75
N LEU A 24 25.62 27.74 68.40
CA LEU A 24 26.15 27.55 67.05
C LEU A 24 26.25 26.05 66.69
N ASP A 25 26.62 25.19 67.65
CA ASP A 25 26.65 23.74 67.45
C ASP A 25 25.25 23.19 67.11
N VAL A 26 24.21 23.65 67.81
CA VAL A 26 22.82 23.29 67.49
C VAL A 26 22.42 23.76 66.09
N GLU A 27 22.72 25.01 65.72
CA GLU A 27 22.44 25.51 64.38
C GLU A 27 23.18 24.70 63.30
N VAL A 28 24.44 24.33 63.53
CA VAL A 28 25.23 23.51 62.61
C VAL A 28 24.58 22.14 62.40
N GLU A 29 24.15 21.48 63.47
CA GLU A 29 23.46 20.19 63.37
C GLU A 29 22.10 20.30 62.66
N GLU A 30 21.34 21.37 62.92
CA GLU A 30 20.10 21.64 62.20
C GLU A 30 20.34 21.88 60.70
N GLN A 31 21.38 22.63 60.34
CA GLN A 31 21.73 22.86 58.94
C GLN A 31 22.23 21.57 58.26
N LYS A 32 23.01 20.74 58.96
CA LYS A 32 23.40 19.41 58.45
C LYS A 32 22.17 18.56 58.16
N ALA A 33 21.19 18.52 59.07
CA ALA A 33 19.95 17.78 58.87
C ALA A 33 19.12 18.32 57.69
N LYS A 34 19.09 19.64 57.48
CA LYS A 34 18.44 20.25 56.31
C LYS A 34 19.15 19.86 55.01
N VAL A 35 20.48 19.92 54.99
CA VAL A 35 21.29 19.54 53.82
C VAL A 35 21.07 18.07 53.44
N THR A 36 21.07 17.16 54.41
CA THR A 36 20.83 15.73 54.13
C THR A 36 19.40 15.48 53.61
N SER A 37 18.40 16.17 54.16
CA SER A 37 17.02 16.09 53.68
C SER A 37 16.88 16.62 52.24
N ILE A 38 17.47 17.79 51.94
CA ILE A 38 17.44 18.37 50.59
C ILE A 38 18.17 17.46 49.60
N HIS A 39 19.30 16.89 49.99
CA HIS A 39 20.06 15.98 49.15
C HIS A 39 19.24 14.73 48.79
N GLY A 40 18.60 14.09 49.77
CA GLY A 40 17.72 12.94 49.51
C GLY A 40 16.54 13.27 48.60
N ASN A 41 15.93 14.45 48.75
CA ASN A 41 14.88 14.91 47.85
C ASN A 41 15.39 15.14 46.43
N CYS A 42 16.59 15.71 46.29
CA CYS A 42 17.23 15.93 44.99
C CYS A 42 17.52 14.60 44.28
N ASP A 43 18.02 13.60 45.00
CA ASP A 43 18.31 12.27 44.46
C ASP A 43 17.03 11.57 44.00
N SER A 44 15.95 11.66 44.79
CA SER A 44 14.64 11.13 44.42
C SER A 44 14.10 11.80 43.15
N ALA A 45 14.13 13.13 43.09
CA ALA A 45 13.70 13.89 41.92
C ALA A 45 14.53 13.56 40.67
N GLN A 46 15.84 13.35 40.84
CA GLN A 46 16.74 12.95 39.76
C GLN A 46 16.38 11.56 39.20
N SER A 47 16.11 10.59 40.09
CA SER A 47 15.67 9.24 39.70
C SER A 47 14.33 9.25 38.93
N GLU A 48 13.35 10.03 39.40
CA GLU A 48 12.07 10.20 38.71
C GLU A 48 12.25 10.82 37.32
N LEU A 49 13.08 11.86 37.23
CA LEU A 49 13.38 12.54 35.98
C LEU A 49 14.07 11.62 34.97
N ASP A 50 15.00 10.78 35.41
CA ASP A 50 15.66 9.81 34.54
C ASP A 50 14.69 8.71 34.06
N SER A 51 13.76 8.27 34.92
CA SER A 51 12.67 7.36 34.54
C SER A 51 11.77 7.96 33.45
N VAL A 52 11.37 9.22 33.61
CA VAL A 52 10.57 9.94 32.59
C VAL A 52 11.34 10.10 31.29
N ARG A 53 12.62 10.48 31.34
CA ARG A 53 13.48 10.58 30.16
C ARG A 53 13.61 9.25 29.42
N HIS A 54 13.71 8.14 30.15
CA HIS A 54 13.78 6.82 29.54
C HIS A 54 12.48 6.48 28.78
N LYS A 55 11.33 6.71 29.40
CA LYS A 55 10.01 6.51 28.75
C LYS A 55 9.84 7.41 27.53
N MET A 56 10.28 8.66 27.61
CA MET A 56 10.22 9.59 26.47
C MET A 56 11.02 9.07 25.27
N LYS A 57 12.25 8.58 25.50
CA LYS A 57 13.07 7.97 24.44
C LYS A 57 12.41 6.73 23.83
N GLU A 58 11.78 5.91 24.66
CA GLU A 58 11.05 4.73 24.18
C GLU A 58 9.88 5.13 23.28
N TYR A 59 9.10 6.14 23.68
CA TYR A 59 8.04 6.69 22.83
C TYR A 59 8.58 7.31 21.54
N ASP A 60 9.70 8.03 21.57
CA ASP A 60 10.32 8.59 20.37
C ASP A 60 10.73 7.51 19.36
N ILE A 61 11.24 6.37 19.85
CA ILE A 61 11.56 5.20 19.02
C ILE A 61 10.28 4.61 18.41
N GLN A 62 9.24 4.43 19.20
CA GLN A 62 7.95 3.90 18.73
C GLN A 62 7.32 4.82 17.68
N VAL A 63 7.26 6.12 17.93
CA VAL A 63 6.75 7.13 16.99
C VAL A 63 7.56 7.09 15.69
N SER A 64 8.89 7.05 15.78
CA SER A 64 9.76 6.96 14.61
C SER A 64 9.52 5.69 13.79
N SER A 65 9.27 4.56 14.46
CA SER A 65 8.93 3.29 13.80
C SER A 65 7.57 3.37 13.08
N ILE A 66 6.55 3.89 13.76
CA ILE A 66 5.20 4.07 13.19
C ILE A 66 5.25 4.97 11.95
N VAL A 67 5.97 6.09 12.01
CA VAL A 67 6.13 7.00 10.88
C VAL A 67 6.79 6.31 9.67
N LYS A 68 7.83 5.50 9.90
CA LYS A 68 8.48 4.72 8.83
C LYS A 68 7.50 3.74 8.17
N GLU A 69 6.71 3.03 8.97
CA GLU A 69 5.69 2.10 8.45
C GLU A 69 4.56 2.82 7.71
N GLN A 70 4.14 3.99 8.18
CA GLN A 70 3.16 4.82 7.49
C GLN A 70 3.67 5.26 6.11
N LEU A 71 4.93 5.70 6.01
CA LEU A 71 5.55 6.07 4.73
C LEU A 71 5.63 4.88 3.77
N LYS A 72 6.02 3.68 4.25
CA LYS A 72 6.02 2.46 3.43
C LYS A 72 4.62 2.12 2.89
N ARG A 73 3.58 2.23 3.73
CA ARG A 73 2.20 1.99 3.31
C ARG A 73 1.72 3.01 2.29
N LEU A 74 2.05 4.30 2.47
CA LEU A 74 1.74 5.33 1.49
C LEU A 74 2.40 5.07 0.14
N HIS A 75 3.68 4.67 0.15
CA HIS A 75 4.37 4.27 -1.08
C HIS A 75 3.68 3.08 -1.76
N LYS A 76 3.26 2.08 -0.98
CA LYS A 76 2.53 0.93 -1.52
C LYS A 76 1.19 1.31 -2.13
N ILE A 77 0.47 2.25 -1.51
CA ILE A 77 -0.79 2.79 -2.06
C ILE A 77 -0.54 3.46 -3.41
N THR A 78 0.53 4.25 -3.55
CA THR A 78 0.87 4.87 -4.84
C THR A 78 1.21 3.84 -5.91
N GLU A 79 1.94 2.78 -5.59
CA GLU A 79 2.21 1.68 -6.53
C GLU A 79 0.91 0.98 -6.97
N ILE A 80 0.04 0.63 -6.01
CA ILE A 80 -1.23 -0.06 -6.30
C ILE A 80 -2.12 0.83 -7.17
N LYS A 81 -2.19 2.14 -6.92
CA LYS A 81 -2.95 3.08 -7.75
C LYS A 81 -2.43 3.15 -9.19
N LEU A 82 -1.11 3.09 -9.38
CA LEU A 82 -0.52 3.04 -10.72
C LEU A 82 -0.95 1.74 -11.43
N GLU A 83 -0.86 0.61 -10.74
CA GLU A 83 -1.20 -0.69 -11.32
C GLU A 83 -2.69 -0.81 -11.63
N GLN A 84 -3.55 -0.31 -10.75
CA GLN A 84 -4.98 -0.19 -10.99
C GLN A 84 -5.28 0.57 -12.28
N LYS A 85 -4.60 1.70 -12.51
CA LYS A 85 -4.79 2.50 -13.72
C LYS A 85 -4.32 1.79 -15.00
N LYS A 86 -3.28 0.95 -14.91
CA LYS A 86 -2.85 0.13 -16.05
C LYS A 86 -3.89 -0.92 -16.40
N LEU A 87 -4.38 -1.65 -15.39
CA LEU A 87 -5.40 -2.67 -15.57
C LEU A 87 -6.71 -2.07 -16.09
N GLU A 88 -7.10 -0.89 -15.60
CA GLU A 88 -8.26 -0.16 -16.11
C GLU A 88 -8.13 0.19 -17.60
N ASN A 89 -6.95 0.64 -18.03
CA ASN A 89 -6.69 0.90 -19.45
C ASN A 89 -6.73 -0.39 -20.29
N GLU A 90 -6.19 -1.49 -19.78
CA GLU A 90 -6.20 -2.79 -20.47
C GLU A 90 -7.62 -3.33 -20.62
N VAL A 91 -8.44 -3.25 -19.57
CA VAL A 91 -9.87 -3.61 -19.63
C VAL A 91 -10.59 -2.76 -20.67
N ASN A 92 -10.39 -1.44 -20.68
CA ASN A 92 -11.03 -0.55 -21.65
C ASN A 92 -10.65 -0.91 -23.11
N LEU A 93 -9.38 -1.28 -23.35
CA LEU A 93 -8.93 -1.73 -24.67
C LEU A 93 -9.60 -3.04 -25.06
N MET A 94 -9.61 -4.03 -24.16
CA MET A 94 -10.25 -5.32 -24.41
C MET A 94 -11.76 -5.19 -24.66
N GLU A 95 -12.45 -4.32 -23.93
CA GLU A 95 -13.88 -4.05 -24.14
C GLU A 95 -14.14 -3.42 -25.51
N MET A 96 -13.29 -2.49 -25.94
CA MET A 96 -13.38 -1.87 -27.26
C MET A 96 -13.15 -2.89 -28.37
N GLU A 97 -12.09 -3.70 -28.27
CA GLU A 97 -11.78 -4.77 -29.22
C GLU A 97 -12.89 -5.83 -29.28
N HIS A 98 -13.44 -6.22 -28.13
CA HIS A 98 -14.59 -7.13 -28.07
C HIS A 98 -15.80 -6.55 -28.80
N LYS A 99 -16.14 -5.28 -28.57
CA LYS A 99 -17.25 -4.61 -29.23
C LYS A 99 -17.05 -4.54 -30.75
N ASP A 100 -15.83 -4.23 -31.19
CA ASP A 100 -15.48 -4.17 -32.60
C ASP A 100 -15.57 -5.55 -33.26
N CYS A 101 -15.09 -6.60 -32.59
CA CYS A 101 -15.22 -7.98 -33.04
C CYS A 101 -16.68 -8.41 -33.14
N SER A 102 -17.50 -8.13 -32.12
CA SER A 102 -18.94 -8.44 -32.11
C SER A 102 -19.65 -7.74 -33.27
N THR A 103 -19.40 -6.44 -33.44
CA THR A 103 -20.00 -5.63 -34.51
C THR A 103 -19.58 -6.16 -35.90
N ARG A 104 -18.33 -6.62 -36.03
CA ARG A 104 -17.84 -7.22 -37.28
C ARG A 104 -18.54 -8.55 -37.58
N VAL A 105 -18.77 -9.38 -36.57
CA VAL A 105 -19.50 -10.65 -36.72
C VAL A 105 -20.95 -10.38 -37.11
N GLU A 106 -21.65 -9.46 -36.44
CA GLU A 106 -23.01 -9.08 -36.78
C GLU A 106 -23.13 -8.63 -38.24
N LYS A 107 -22.26 -7.71 -38.68
CA LYS A 107 -22.23 -7.25 -40.09
C LYS A 107 -21.98 -8.37 -41.09
N LEU A 108 -21.15 -9.35 -40.74
CA LEU A 108 -20.89 -10.51 -41.61
C LEU A 108 -22.11 -11.42 -41.69
N LEU A 109 -22.80 -11.65 -40.57
CA LEU A 109 -24.04 -12.44 -40.54
C LEU A 109 -25.17 -11.75 -41.30
N GLU A 110 -25.31 -10.42 -41.19
CA GLU A 110 -26.27 -9.64 -41.97
C GLU A 110 -26.02 -9.73 -43.47
N LYS A 111 -24.75 -9.56 -43.89
CA LYS A 111 -24.37 -9.68 -45.30
C LYS A 111 -24.59 -11.09 -45.86
N HIS A 112 -24.52 -12.10 -44.99
CA HIS A 112 -24.59 -13.50 -45.36
C HIS A 112 -25.70 -14.23 -44.58
N ALA A 113 -26.94 -13.76 -44.72
CA ALA A 113 -28.09 -14.28 -43.96
C ALA A 113 -28.28 -15.81 -44.08
N TRP A 114 -27.87 -16.43 -45.19
CA TRP A 114 -27.92 -17.90 -45.38
C TRP A 114 -27.05 -18.65 -44.36
N ILE A 115 -25.99 -18.03 -43.84
CA ILE A 115 -25.14 -18.60 -42.80
C ILE A 115 -25.95 -18.82 -41.52
N VAL A 116 -26.87 -17.93 -41.17
CA VAL A 116 -27.69 -18.07 -39.96
C VAL A 116 -28.61 -19.28 -40.07
N THR A 117 -29.20 -19.52 -41.24
CA THR A 117 -30.11 -20.64 -41.47
C THR A 117 -29.39 -21.98 -41.59
N GLU A 118 -28.20 -21.99 -42.18
CA GLU A 118 -27.46 -23.22 -42.51
C GLU A 118 -26.28 -23.54 -41.59
N ASN A 119 -25.92 -22.62 -40.67
CA ASN A 119 -24.86 -22.78 -39.66
C ASN A 119 -24.89 -24.16 -39.01
N GLN A 120 -26.07 -24.64 -38.64
CA GLN A 120 -26.26 -25.91 -37.95
C GLN A 120 -25.77 -27.14 -38.74
N LEU A 121 -25.61 -27.00 -40.06
CA LEU A 121 -25.11 -28.04 -40.95
C LEU A 121 -23.58 -28.02 -41.06
N PHE A 122 -22.92 -26.92 -40.68
CA PHE A 122 -21.47 -26.77 -40.81
C PHE A 122 -20.72 -27.82 -40.00
N GLY A 123 -19.80 -28.54 -40.65
CA GLY A 123 -19.00 -29.60 -40.03
C GLY A 123 -19.77 -30.88 -39.69
N ARG A 124 -21.06 -30.98 -40.03
CA ARG A 124 -21.83 -32.22 -39.79
C ARG A 124 -21.51 -33.26 -40.86
N ARG A 125 -21.13 -34.45 -40.40
CA ARG A 125 -20.87 -35.60 -41.27
C ARG A 125 -22.09 -35.94 -42.14
N GLY A 126 -21.84 -36.20 -43.42
CA GLY A 126 -22.90 -36.51 -44.38
C GLY A 126 -23.74 -35.31 -44.84
N THR A 127 -23.37 -34.08 -44.46
CA THR A 127 -23.94 -32.85 -45.03
C THR A 127 -23.02 -32.29 -46.12
N ASP A 128 -23.51 -31.31 -46.88
CA ASP A 128 -22.69 -30.59 -47.85
C ASP A 128 -21.53 -29.80 -47.22
N TYR A 129 -21.56 -29.62 -45.90
CA TYR A 129 -20.54 -28.92 -45.12
C TYR A 129 -19.68 -29.85 -44.26
N ASP A 130 -19.55 -31.13 -44.65
CA ASP A 130 -18.66 -32.07 -44.00
C ASP A 130 -17.19 -31.78 -44.34
N PHE A 131 -16.47 -31.15 -43.41
CA PHE A 131 -15.07 -30.74 -43.59
C PHE A 131 -14.09 -31.91 -43.67
N GLU A 132 -14.46 -33.11 -43.19
CA GLU A 132 -13.57 -34.28 -43.25
C GLU A 132 -13.64 -34.97 -44.62
N SER A 133 -14.81 -35.01 -45.25
CA SER A 133 -15.01 -35.73 -46.52
C SER A 133 -14.93 -34.83 -47.77
N ARG A 134 -15.10 -33.52 -47.61
CA ARG A 134 -15.18 -32.58 -48.75
C ARG A 134 -14.08 -31.53 -48.68
N ASP A 135 -13.13 -31.62 -49.60
CA ASP A 135 -12.01 -30.67 -49.73
C ASP A 135 -12.49 -29.36 -50.40
N PRO A 136 -12.36 -28.19 -49.73
CA PRO A 136 -12.77 -26.90 -50.28
C PRO A 136 -12.13 -26.54 -51.62
N HIS A 137 -10.87 -26.92 -51.83
CA HIS A 137 -10.16 -26.62 -53.06
C HIS A 137 -10.70 -27.42 -54.25
N ARG A 138 -11.02 -28.70 -54.02
CA ARG A 138 -11.63 -29.56 -55.04
C ARG A 138 -13.06 -29.12 -55.36
N ALA A 139 -13.86 -28.82 -54.35
CA ALA A 139 -15.22 -28.33 -54.53
C ALA A 139 -15.26 -27.03 -55.37
N ARG A 140 -14.31 -26.11 -55.14
CA ARG A 140 -14.18 -24.89 -55.94
C ARG A 140 -13.83 -25.18 -57.41
N ALA A 141 -12.87 -26.06 -57.66
CA ALA A 141 -12.47 -26.41 -59.03
C ALA A 141 -13.61 -27.07 -59.81
N GLU A 142 -14.42 -27.88 -59.14
CA GLU A 142 -15.57 -28.55 -59.74
C GLU A 142 -16.71 -27.57 -60.07
N LEU A 143 -16.97 -26.61 -59.17
CA LEU A 143 -17.95 -25.55 -59.39
C LEU A 143 -17.54 -24.63 -60.56
N GLU A 144 -16.26 -24.29 -60.68
CA GLU A 144 -15.73 -23.51 -61.80
C GLU A 144 -15.84 -24.27 -63.14
N LYS A 145 -15.57 -25.58 -63.13
CA LYS A 145 -15.76 -26.43 -64.31
C LYS A 145 -17.23 -26.52 -64.72
N GLN A 146 -18.14 -26.69 -63.76
CA GLN A 146 -19.58 -26.72 -64.00
C GLN A 146 -20.10 -25.37 -64.51
N SER A 147 -19.67 -24.26 -63.91
CA SER A 147 -20.02 -22.91 -64.37
C SER A 147 -19.57 -22.68 -65.82
N ASN A 148 -18.33 -23.00 -66.16
CA ASN A 148 -17.81 -22.88 -67.53
C ASN A 148 -18.57 -23.76 -68.54
N GLN A 149 -19.07 -24.92 -68.12
CA GLN A 149 -19.93 -25.76 -68.98
C GLN A 149 -21.31 -25.17 -69.19
N VAL A 150 -21.91 -24.57 -68.16
CA VAL A 150 -23.20 -23.87 -68.26
C VAL A 150 -23.08 -22.65 -69.16
N TRP A 151 -22.01 -21.86 -69.03
CA TRP A 151 -21.71 -20.74 -69.93
C TRP A 151 -21.56 -21.18 -71.39
N ARG A 152 -20.82 -22.27 -71.65
CA ARG A 152 -20.70 -22.82 -73.01
C ARG A 152 -22.03 -23.32 -73.59
N LYS A 153 -22.90 -23.90 -72.78
CA LYS A 153 -24.23 -24.33 -73.24
C LYS A 153 -25.13 -23.14 -73.55
N GLY A 154 -25.09 -22.08 -72.74
CA GLY A 154 -25.81 -20.83 -73.00
C GLY A 154 -25.33 -20.10 -74.27
N GLU A 155 -24.03 -20.13 -74.57
CA GLU A 155 -23.50 -19.61 -75.85
C GLU A 155 -23.92 -20.45 -77.06
N GLN A 156 -24.04 -21.78 -76.90
CA GLN A 156 -24.53 -22.66 -77.96
C GLN A 156 -26.02 -22.52 -78.22
N GLU A 157 -26.83 -22.23 -77.19
CA GLU A 157 -28.27 -21.94 -77.34
C GLU A 157 -28.52 -20.53 -77.92
N SER A 158 -27.66 -19.54 -77.65
CA SER A 158 -27.76 -18.19 -78.22
C SER A 158 -27.44 -18.11 -79.72
N TYR A 159 -26.79 -19.12 -80.30
CA TYR A 159 -26.48 -19.21 -81.74
C TYR A 159 -27.40 -20.19 -82.49
N GLY A 160 -28.41 -20.75 -81.81
CA GLY A 160 -29.35 -21.75 -82.35
C GLY A 160 -30.69 -21.21 -82.86
N ASP A 161 -30.99 -19.92 -82.66
CA ASP A 161 -32.20 -19.26 -83.19
C ASP A 161 -31.85 -18.35 -84.39
N VAL A 162 -31.57 -18.96 -85.55
CA VAL A 162 -31.70 -18.35 -86.89
C VAL A 162 -32.26 -19.37 -87.87
#